data_AF-M0NDR5-F1
#
_entry.id   AF-M0NDR5-F1
#
_cell.length_a   1.000
_cell.length_b   1.000
_cell.length_c   1.000
_cell.angle_alpha   90.00
_cell.angle_beta   90.00
_cell.angle_gamma   90.00
#
_symmetry.space_group_name_H-M   'P 1'
#
loop_
_entity.id
_entity.type
_entity.pdbx_description
1 polymer ?
#
loop_
_entity_poly.entity_id
_entity_poly.type
_entity_poly.pdbx_seq_one_letter_code
_entity_poly.pdbx_strand_id
1 'polypeptide(L)' 'MLSVGREEPRNMATTVEIPDTDETCAYCGSRIFDHDPICVRDCTADCGSPLYFCNYACLSAYITENELTYGDACEWSPE' A
#
# COMPACT_ATOMS: atom_id res chain seq x y z
N MET A 1 29.81 -34.90 10.81
CA MET A 1 28.86 -34.78 9.69
C MET A 1 27.93 -33.62 10.02
N LEU A 2 28.01 -32.54 9.24
CA LEU A 2 27.30 -31.28 9.50
C LEU A 2 25.78 -31.50 9.35
N SER A 3 25.01 -31.13 10.35
CA SER A 3 23.57 -30.89 10.17
C SER A 3 23.37 -29.39 9.99
N VAL A 4 23.33 -28.96 8.73
CA VAL A 4 22.87 -27.61 8.36
C VAL A 4 21.36 -27.61 8.58
N GLY A 5 20.91 -26.98 9.68
CA GLY A 5 19.51 -26.62 9.86
C GLY A 5 19.16 -25.59 8.80
N ARG A 6 18.26 -25.96 7.88
CA ARG A 6 17.74 -25.10 6.82
C ARG A 6 16.89 -24.02 7.47
N GLU A 7 17.37 -22.78 7.49
CA GLU A 7 16.56 -21.62 7.87
C GLU A 7 15.43 -21.48 6.85
N GLU A 8 14.19 -21.72 7.30
CA GLU A 8 12.99 -21.37 6.53
C GLU A 8 13.02 -19.86 6.26
N PRO A 9 12.82 -19.40 5.01
CA PRO A 9 12.65 -17.99 4.76
C PRO A 9 11.45 -17.53 5.56
N ARG A 10 11.64 -16.56 6.48
CA ARG A 10 10.54 -15.89 7.16
C ARG A 10 9.63 -15.33 6.08
N ASN A 11 8.53 -16.01 5.79
CA ASN A 11 7.41 -15.41 5.08
C ASN A 11 7.01 -14.21 5.93
N MET A 12 7.44 -13.02 5.53
CA MET A 12 6.82 -11.77 5.95
C MET A 12 5.45 -11.77 5.28
N ALA A 13 4.55 -12.63 5.76
CA ALA A 13 3.14 -12.52 5.48
C ALA A 13 2.73 -11.18 6.11
N THR A 14 2.77 -10.14 5.29
CA THR A 14 2.30 -8.82 5.64
C THR A 14 0.81 -8.96 5.94
N THR A 15 0.46 -9.11 7.22
CA THR A 15 -0.94 -9.16 7.64
C THR A 15 -1.60 -7.86 7.21
N VAL A 16 -2.63 -7.98 6.37
CA VAL A 16 -3.47 -6.84 6.04
C VAL A 16 -4.46 -6.70 7.18
N GLU A 17 -4.20 -5.77 8.10
CA GLU A 17 -5.18 -5.37 9.10
C GLU A 17 -6.33 -4.67 8.40
N ILE A 18 -7.55 -5.05 8.76
CA ILE A 18 -8.77 -4.42 8.25
C ILE A 18 -8.89 -3.06 8.97
N PRO A 19 -9.04 -1.93 8.25
CA PRO A 19 -9.20 -0.62 8.87
C PRO A 19 -10.48 -0.51 9.70
N ASP A 20 -10.51 0.49 10.59
CA ASP A 20 -11.71 0.82 11.37
C ASP A 20 -12.90 1.18 10.47
N THR A 21 -14.11 0.91 10.93
CA THR A 21 -15.33 1.10 10.13
C THR A 21 -15.62 2.56 9.73
N ASP A 22 -15.02 3.50 10.44
CA ASP A 22 -15.10 4.94 10.19
C ASP A 22 -13.89 5.48 9.42
N GLU A 23 -13.01 4.61 8.92
CA GLU A 23 -11.85 4.98 8.10
C GLU A 23 -12.26 5.86 6.92
N THR A 24 -11.48 6.94 6.73
CA THR A 24 -11.81 8.00 5.77
C THR A 24 -10.92 7.95 4.56
N CYS A 25 -11.48 8.28 3.40
CA CYS A 25 -10.71 8.36 2.17
C CYS A 25 -9.74 9.55 2.24
N ALA A 26 -8.46 9.26 1.98
CA ALA A 26 -7.39 10.26 1.95
C ALA A 26 -7.61 11.37 0.89
N TYR A 27 -8.45 11.12 -0.13
CA TYR A 27 -8.78 12.11 -1.16
C TYR A 27 -10.04 12.92 -0.81
N CYS A 28 -11.20 12.27 -0.65
CA CYS A 28 -12.48 12.96 -0.55
C CYS A 28 -13.06 13.06 0.87
N GLY A 29 -12.40 12.45 1.88
CA GLY A 29 -12.85 12.44 3.28
C GLY A 29 -14.10 11.62 3.57
N SER A 30 -14.69 10.96 2.57
CA SER A 30 -15.84 10.06 2.76
C SER A 30 -15.41 8.75 3.42
N ARG A 31 -16.34 8.04 4.05
CA ARG A 31 -16.05 6.72 4.65
C ARG A 31 -15.80 5.69 3.55
N ILE A 32 -14.74 4.90 3.70
CA ILE A 32 -14.29 4.01 2.64
C ILE A 32 -15.22 2.80 2.42
N PHE A 33 -15.88 2.33 3.48
CA PHE A 33 -16.77 1.17 3.44
C PHE A 33 -18.15 1.44 2.84
N ASP A 34 -18.47 2.70 2.50
CA ASP A 34 -19.64 3.05 1.70
C ASP A 34 -19.39 2.81 0.19
N HIS A 35 -18.21 2.29 -0.19
CA HIS A 35 -17.72 2.13 -1.57
C HIS A 35 -16.89 0.82 -1.75
N ASP A 36 -16.04 0.77 -2.80
CA ASP A 36 -15.13 -0.34 -3.14
C ASP A 36 -13.67 0.04 -2.78
N PRO A 37 -13.26 -0.12 -1.50
CA PRO A 37 -12.07 0.52 -0.98
C PRO A 37 -10.76 -0.06 -1.53
N ILE A 38 -9.77 0.82 -1.68
CA ILE A 38 -8.39 0.48 -2.04
C ILE A 38 -7.46 0.93 -0.92
N CYS A 39 -6.55 0.04 -0.51
CA CYS A 39 -5.51 0.30 0.48
C CYS A 39 -4.14 0.33 -0.22
N VAL A 40 -3.41 1.44 -0.10
CA VAL A 40 -2.03 1.56 -0.59
C VAL A 40 -1.08 1.58 0.60
N ARG A 41 -0.13 0.65 0.61
CA ARG A 41 0.95 0.57 1.61
C ARG A 41 2.23 1.06 0.97
N ASP A 42 2.89 2.01 1.60
CA ASP A 42 4.26 2.37 1.26
C ASP A 42 5.20 1.43 2.04
N CYS A 43 5.92 0.57 1.33
CA CYS A 43 6.78 -0.46 1.92
C CYS A 43 8.26 -0.09 1.82
N THR A 44 8.66 0.99 2.49
CA THR A 44 10.05 1.21 2.92
C THR A 44 10.11 1.15 4.45
N ALA A 45 11.22 0.69 5.03
CA ALA A 45 11.33 -0.01 6.32
C ALA A 45 10.82 0.67 7.62
N ASP A 46 10.16 1.82 7.53
CA ASP A 46 9.45 2.54 8.61
C ASP A 46 8.02 2.91 8.14
N CYS A 47 7.31 1.94 7.52
CA CYS A 47 6.03 2.12 6.83
C CYS A 47 5.05 3.01 7.64
N GLY A 48 4.79 4.21 7.15
CA GLY A 48 3.72 5.05 7.66
C GLY A 48 2.37 4.34 7.61
N SER A 49 1.36 4.92 8.25
CA SER A 49 0.00 4.39 8.18
C SER A 49 -0.44 4.26 6.71
N PRO A 50 -1.07 3.14 6.32
CA PRO A 50 -1.58 2.96 4.96
C PRO A 50 -2.53 4.09 4.57
N LEU A 51 -2.53 4.44 3.28
CA LEU A 51 -3.51 5.36 2.72
C LEU A 51 -4.71 4.57 2.19
N TYR A 52 -5.91 5.04 2.53
CA TYR A 52 -7.17 4.42 2.12
C TYR A 52 -7.95 5.30 1.14
N PHE A 53 -8.58 4.68 0.15
CA PHE A 53 -9.33 5.36 -0.90
C PHE A 53 -10.69 4.71 -1.13
N CYS A 54 -11.72 5.49 -1.44
CA CYS A 54 -13.06 4.95 -1.74
C CYS A 54 -13.09 4.02 -2.96
N ASN A 55 -12.22 4.26 -3.96
CA ASN A 55 -12.10 3.50 -5.21
C ASN A 55 -10.92 4.04 -6.05
N TYR A 56 -10.72 3.48 -7.25
CA TYR A 56 -9.67 3.88 -8.18
C TYR A 56 -9.75 5.34 -8.64
N ALA A 57 -10.94 5.95 -8.70
CA ALA A 57 -11.07 7.35 -9.11
C ALA A 57 -10.46 8.29 -8.06
N CYS A 58 -10.73 8.05 -6.78
CA CYS A 58 -10.14 8.81 -5.68
C CYS A 58 -8.62 8.63 -5.62
N LEU A 59 -8.13 7.39 -5.80
CA LEU A 59 -6.70 7.12 -5.87
C LEU A 59 -6.03 7.85 -7.05
N SER A 60 -6.62 7.77 -8.24
CA SER A 60 -6.07 8.40 -9.45
C SER A 60 -6.00 9.92 -9.31
N ALA A 61 -7.02 10.54 -8.73
CA ALA A 61 -7.04 11.98 -8.49
C ALA A 61 -5.96 12.38 -7.47
N TYR A 62 -5.85 11.64 -6.36
CA TYR A 62 -4.81 11.85 -5.36
C TYR A 62 -3.39 11.75 -5.94
N ILE A 63 -3.12 10.71 -6.73
CA ILE A 63 -1.82 10.53 -7.41
C ILE A 63 -1.49 11.72 -8.31
N THR A 64 -2.49 12.17 -9.10
CA THR A 64 -2.30 13.27 -10.06
C THR A 64 -2.06 14.60 -9.36
N GLU A 65 -2.90 14.94 -8.39
CA GLU A 65 -2.85 16.24 -7.69
C GLU A 65 -1.60 16.39 -6.80
N ASN A 66 -1.06 15.28 -6.29
CA ASN A 66 0.15 15.27 -5.47
C ASN A 66 1.42 14.91 -6.28
N GLU A 67 1.31 14.81 -7.61
CA GLU A 67 2.42 14.52 -8.53
C GLU A 67 3.21 13.26 -8.14
N LEU A 68 2.55 12.24 -7.57
CA LEU A 68 3.21 11.07 -6.98
C LEU A 68 3.87 10.14 -8.01
N THR A 69 3.61 10.33 -9.30
CA THR A 69 4.29 9.61 -10.38
C THR A 69 5.59 10.28 -10.82
N TYR A 70 5.88 11.50 -10.37
CA TYR A 70 7.02 12.26 -10.88
C TYR A 70 8.35 11.75 -10.28
N GLY A 71 9.26 11.32 -11.15
CA GLY A 71 10.55 10.77 -10.74
C GLY A 71 10.48 9.36 -10.14
N ASP A 72 9.28 8.77 -10.08
CA ASP A 72 9.10 7.40 -9.62
C ASP A 72 9.30 6.44 -10.79
N ALA A 73 10.21 5.50 -10.61
CA ALA A 73 10.48 4.43 -11.55
C ALA A 73 10.53 3.14 -10.74
N CYS A 74 9.55 2.25 -10.92
CA CYS A 74 9.80 0.84 -10.63
C CYS A 74 11.02 0.48 -11.48
N GLU A 75 12.15 0.09 -10.87
CA GLU A 75 13.40 -0.23 -11.58
C GLU A 75 13.11 -0.79 -12.98
N TRP A 76 13.22 0.06 -14.00
CA TRP A 76 12.96 -0.33 -15.37
C TRP A 76 14.25 -0.19 -16.13
N SER A 77 14.93 -1.31 -16.31
CA SER A 77 16.05 -1.44 -17.23
C SER A 77 15.54 -1.91 -18.59
N PRO A 78 15.74 -1.14 -19.67
CA PRO A 78 15.45 -1.54 -21.04
C PRO A 78 16.42 -2.59 -21.62
N GLU A 79 17.44 -3.02 -20.86
CA GLU A 79 18.49 -3.93 -21.34
C GLU A 79 18.01 -5.38 -21.50
#